data_AF-A0A8D8H177-F1
#
_entry.id   AF-A0A8D8H177-F1
#
_cell.length_a   1.000
_cell.length_b   1.000
_cell.length_c   1.000
_cell.angle_alpha   90.00
_cell.angle_beta   90.00
_cell.angle_gamma   90.00
#
_symmetry.space_group_name_H-M   'P 1'
#
loop_
_entity.id
_entity.type
_entity.pdbx_description
1 polymer ?
#
loop_
_entity_poly.entity_id
_entity_poly.type
_entity_poly.pdbx_seq_one_letter_code
_entity_poly.pdbx_strand_id
1 'polypeptide(L)'
;MEYISQEATPGPSAVSMKNKILCCECGTPIEPNPSNMCVACLRTHVDITANIPKQAIVFFCRNCERYLNPPSEWVQCSLESKELLSVCLKRLKGLKEVKLVDAGFIWTEPHSKRIKVKLTVHGEVMDGCVLQQVFVVEFTVNNQMCDDCHRTEAKDFWLTLCRPSYRSRLPTPRS
;
A
#
# COMPACT_ATOMS: atom_id res chain seq x y z
N MET A 1 -43.75 -42.35 -15.02
CA MET A 1 -43.86 -41.16 -14.15
C MET A 1 -42.71 -40.24 -14.55
N GLU A 2 -42.85 -39.61 -15.70
CA GLU A 2 -41.81 -38.73 -16.26
C GLU A 2 -42.15 -37.30 -15.83
N TYR A 3 -41.29 -36.71 -14.99
CA TYR A 3 -41.38 -35.31 -14.60
C TYR A 3 -40.60 -34.48 -15.63
N ILE A 4 -41.33 -33.86 -16.56
CA ILE A 4 -40.82 -32.79 -17.40
C ILE A 4 -40.74 -31.51 -16.56
N SER A 5 -39.53 -31.08 -16.24
CA SER A 5 -39.25 -29.78 -15.64
C SER A 5 -39.24 -28.73 -16.74
N GLN A 6 -40.19 -27.80 -16.68
CA GLN A 6 -40.25 -26.64 -17.58
C GLN A 6 -39.23 -25.60 -17.10
N GLU A 7 -38.13 -25.44 -17.84
CA GLU A 7 -37.18 -24.34 -17.63
C GLU A 7 -37.76 -23.05 -18.21
N ALA A 8 -38.06 -22.09 -17.33
CA ALA A 8 -38.52 -20.76 -17.71
C ALA A 8 -37.36 -19.96 -18.34
N THR A 9 -37.42 -19.73 -19.64
CA THR A 9 -36.53 -18.79 -20.34
C THR A 9 -36.84 -17.35 -19.89
N PRO A 10 -35.85 -16.56 -19.43
CA PRO A 10 -36.07 -15.15 -19.15
C PRO A 10 -36.42 -14.42 -20.46
N GLY A 11 -37.59 -13.79 -20.49
CA GLY A 11 -38.09 -13.05 -21.64
C GLY A 11 -37.16 -11.91 -22.06
N PRO A 12 -37.25 -11.43 -23.33
CA PRO A 12 -36.41 -10.36 -23.82
C PRO A 12 -36.78 -9.07 -23.08
N SER A 13 -35.93 -8.67 -22.13
CA SER A 13 -36.02 -7.37 -21.47
C SER A 13 -35.90 -6.27 -22.52
N ALA A 14 -36.84 -5.34 -22.50
CA ALA A 14 -36.94 -4.21 -23.42
C ALA A 14 -35.59 -3.49 -23.56
N VAL A 15 -34.99 -3.58 -24.74
CA VAL A 15 -33.72 -2.91 -25.05
C VAL A 15 -34.01 -1.43 -25.20
N SER A 16 -33.81 -0.67 -24.12
CA SER A 16 -33.86 0.79 -24.14
C SER A 16 -32.87 1.29 -25.19
N MET A 17 -33.38 1.86 -26.28
CA MET A 17 -32.55 2.43 -27.36
C MET A 17 -31.89 3.70 -26.84
N LYS A 18 -30.75 3.53 -26.15
CA LYS A 18 -29.88 4.64 -25.78
C LYS A 18 -29.29 5.23 -27.06
N ASN A 19 -29.55 6.51 -27.32
CA ASN A 19 -28.88 7.25 -28.39
C ASN A 19 -27.37 7.17 -28.17
N LYS A 20 -26.65 6.62 -29.15
CA LYS A 20 -25.18 6.52 -29.12
C LYS A 20 -24.58 7.75 -29.77
N ILE A 21 -23.53 8.30 -29.19
CA ILE A 21 -22.71 9.36 -29.78
C ILE A 21 -21.43 8.75 -30.35
N LEU A 22 -20.77 9.44 -31.27
CA LEU A 22 -19.46 9.03 -31.78
C LEU A 22 -18.37 9.65 -30.90
N CYS A 23 -17.34 8.88 -30.56
CA CYS A 23 -16.15 9.39 -29.90
C CYS A 23 -15.46 10.45 -30.77
N CYS A 24 -15.05 11.57 -30.17
CA CYS A 24 -14.48 12.71 -30.90
C CYS A 24 -13.17 12.43 -31.65
N GLU A 25 -12.39 11.42 -31.24
CA GLU A 25 -11.07 11.12 -31.81
C GLU A 25 -11.06 9.87 -32.73
N CYS A 26 -11.68 8.77 -32.29
CA CYS A 26 -11.67 7.50 -33.02
C CYS A 26 -12.99 7.15 -33.72
N GLY A 27 -14.06 7.94 -33.54
CA GLY A 27 -15.36 7.70 -34.17
C GLY A 27 -16.12 6.45 -33.68
N THR A 28 -15.68 5.80 -32.61
CA THR A 28 -16.37 4.61 -32.07
C THR A 28 -17.72 5.00 -31.44
N PRO A 29 -18.82 4.25 -31.67
CA PRO A 29 -20.11 4.53 -31.05
C PRO A 29 -20.09 4.23 -29.55
N ILE A 30 -20.32 5.25 -28.72
CA ILE A 30 -20.29 5.19 -27.26
C ILE A 30 -21.62 5.61 -26.64
N GLU A 31 -21.88 5.19 -25.40
CA GLU A 31 -22.95 5.79 -24.60
C GLU A 31 -22.57 7.24 -24.27
N PRO A 32 -23.54 8.18 -24.24
CA PRO A 32 -23.27 9.58 -23.95
C PRO A 32 -22.58 9.72 -22.59
N ASN A 33 -21.38 10.29 -22.60
CA ASN A 33 -20.58 10.57 -21.40
C ASN A 33 -20.13 12.04 -21.43
N PRO A 34 -19.87 12.66 -20.26
CA PRO A 34 -19.50 14.09 -20.19
C PRO A 34 -18.22 14.41 -20.97
N SER A 35 -17.32 13.44 -21.12
CA SER A 35 -16.05 13.60 -21.84
C SER A 35 -16.18 13.42 -23.35
N ASN A 36 -17.30 12.93 -23.88
CA ASN A 36 -17.49 12.58 -25.31
C ASN A 36 -16.37 11.72 -25.94
N MET A 37 -15.63 10.99 -25.09
CA MET A 37 -14.48 10.17 -25.46
C MET A 37 -14.72 8.71 -25.07
N CYS A 38 -14.28 7.76 -25.89
CA CYS A 38 -14.35 6.35 -25.53
C CYS A 38 -13.34 6.00 -24.43
N VAL A 39 -13.57 4.89 -23.73
CA VAL A 39 -12.69 4.43 -22.64
C VAL A 39 -11.24 4.19 -23.11
N ALA A 40 -11.03 3.82 -24.37
CA ALA A 40 -9.70 3.62 -24.93
C ALA A 40 -8.94 4.94 -25.11
N CYS A 41 -9.56 5.96 -25.73
CA CYS A 41 -8.98 7.30 -25.86
C CYS A 41 -8.79 7.98 -24.50
N LEU A 42 -9.71 7.78 -23.55
CA LEU A 42 -9.54 8.33 -22.20
C LEU A 42 -8.31 7.77 -21.49
N ARG A 43 -7.99 6.48 -21.67
CA ARG A 43 -6.79 5.85 -21.09
C ARG A 43 -5.48 6.35 -21.69
N THR A 44 -5.50 6.87 -22.92
CA THR A 44 -4.30 7.40 -23.57
C THR A 44 -4.03 8.86 -23.23
N HIS A 45 -5.09 9.63 -22.97
CA HIS A 45 -4.98 11.08 -22.69
C HIS A 45 -4.89 11.41 -21.21
N VAL A 46 -5.49 10.59 -20.33
CA VAL A 46 -5.56 10.88 -18.88
C VAL A 46 -4.80 9.84 -18.08
N ASP A 47 -3.68 10.27 -17.49
CA ASP A 47 -2.88 9.48 -16.56
C ASP A 47 -3.21 9.85 -15.10
N ILE A 48 -3.95 8.98 -14.41
CA ILE A 48 -4.32 9.16 -13.00
C ILE A 48 -3.07 9.02 -12.09
N THR A 49 -2.05 8.30 -12.57
CA THR A 49 -0.87 7.92 -11.77
C THR A 49 0.28 8.93 -11.81
N ALA A 50 0.11 10.09 -12.47
CA ALA A 50 1.18 11.07 -12.64
C ALA A 50 1.76 11.59 -11.32
N ASN A 51 0.92 11.74 -10.29
CA ASN A 51 1.33 12.24 -8.96
C ASN A 51 1.92 11.17 -8.04
N ILE A 52 1.91 9.90 -8.45
CA ILE A 52 2.32 8.77 -7.59
C ILE A 52 3.73 8.30 -8.00
N PRO A 53 4.71 8.28 -7.08
CA PRO A 53 6.03 7.78 -7.40
C PRO A 53 5.98 6.27 -7.65
N LYS A 54 6.56 5.83 -8.79
CA LYS A 54 6.65 4.41 -9.17
C LYS A 54 7.76 3.66 -8.42
N GLN A 55 8.64 4.40 -7.73
CA GLN A 55 9.76 3.86 -6.95
C GLN A 55 9.75 4.46 -5.54
N ALA A 56 9.97 3.61 -4.54
CA ALA A 56 10.09 4.03 -3.15
C ALA A 56 11.10 3.15 -2.40
N ILE A 57 11.60 3.64 -1.26
CA ILE A 57 12.57 2.93 -0.43
C ILE A 57 11.89 2.53 0.88
N VAL A 58 12.06 1.29 1.30
CA VAL A 58 11.62 0.77 2.59
C VAL A 58 12.85 0.39 3.41
N PHE A 59 12.86 0.77 4.68
CA PHE A 59 13.95 0.47 5.58
C PHE A 59 13.67 -0.80 6.39
N PHE A 60 14.67 -1.67 6.46
CA PHE A 60 14.64 -2.96 7.15
C PHE A 60 15.81 -3.08 8.12
N CYS A 61 15.54 -3.50 9.35
CA CYS A 61 16.58 -3.76 10.35
C CYS A 61 16.95 -5.25 10.39
N ARG A 62 18.25 -5.55 10.23
CA ARG A 62 18.76 -6.93 10.19
C ARG A 62 18.72 -7.63 11.55
N ASN A 63 18.90 -6.92 12.65
CA ASN A 63 19.03 -7.53 13.98
C ASN A 63 17.67 -7.91 14.59
N CYS A 64 16.60 -7.20 14.23
CA CYS A 64 15.26 -7.42 14.81
C CYS A 64 14.19 -7.78 13.78
N GLU A 65 14.55 -7.85 12.49
CA GLU A 65 13.65 -8.19 11.37
C GLU A 65 12.42 -7.28 11.27
N ARG A 66 12.58 -6.01 11.66
CA ARG A 66 11.50 -5.01 11.63
C ARG A 66 11.63 -4.06 10.45
N TYR A 67 10.49 -3.63 9.92
CA TYR A 67 10.36 -2.61 8.91
C TYR A 67 10.01 -1.26 9.54
N LEU A 68 10.57 -0.18 9.00
CA LEU A 68 10.28 1.18 9.46
C LEU A 68 8.94 1.66 8.90
N ASN A 69 7.95 1.78 9.77
CA ASN A 69 6.70 2.51 9.55
C ASN A 69 6.91 4.00 9.93
N PRO A 70 6.78 4.95 8.98
CA PRO A 70 6.93 6.37 9.29
C PRO A 70 5.84 6.81 10.28
N PRO A 71 6.13 7.65 11.29
CA PRO A 71 7.33 8.50 11.44
C PRO A 71 8.59 7.82 12.03
N SER A 72 8.47 6.98 13.06
CA SER A 72 9.63 6.33 13.73
C SER A 72 9.26 4.97 14.37
N GLU A 73 8.22 4.31 13.88
CA GLU A 73 7.75 3.05 14.45
C GLU A 73 8.36 1.86 13.69
N TRP A 74 8.81 0.84 14.42
CA TRP A 74 9.37 -0.38 13.83
C TRP A 74 8.42 -1.54 14.03
N VAL A 75 7.87 -2.06 12.94
CA VAL A 75 6.89 -3.15 12.94
C VAL A 75 7.53 -4.41 12.37
N GLN A 76 7.38 -5.54 13.07
CA GLN A 76 7.81 -6.83 12.55
C GLN A 76 6.78 -7.29 11.52
N CYS A 77 7.22 -7.56 10.28
CA CYS A 77 6.35 -8.02 9.21
C CYS A 77 7.01 -9.19 8.47
N SER A 78 6.26 -10.23 8.13
CA SER A 78 6.75 -11.27 7.22
C SER A 78 6.69 -10.79 5.75
N LEU A 79 7.50 -11.40 4.89
CA LEU A 79 7.42 -11.22 3.45
C LEU A 79 6.02 -11.60 2.96
N GLU A 80 5.46 -10.82 2.03
CA GLU A 80 4.13 -11.06 1.45
C GLU A 80 2.96 -10.99 2.46
N SER A 81 3.15 -10.30 3.59
CA SER A 81 2.09 -10.07 4.58
C SER A 81 1.25 -8.83 4.30
N LYS A 82 0.04 -8.80 4.89
CA LYS A 82 -0.85 -7.61 4.89
C LYS A 82 -0.21 -6.41 5.60
N GLU A 83 0.61 -6.66 6.62
CA GLU A 83 1.30 -5.64 7.39
C GLU A 83 2.36 -4.93 6.55
N LEU A 84 3.14 -5.68 5.77
CA LEU A 84 4.11 -5.13 4.82
C LEU A 84 3.42 -4.24 3.77
N LEU A 85 2.25 -4.66 3.30
CA LEU A 85 1.46 -3.89 2.34
C LEU A 85 1.04 -2.54 2.95
N SER A 86 0.60 -2.54 4.21
CA SER A 86 0.24 -1.29 4.91
C SER A 86 1.42 -0.32 5.03
N VAL A 87 2.64 -0.82 5.29
CA VAL A 87 3.86 -0.02 5.34
C VAL A 87 4.18 0.56 3.95
N CYS A 88 4.04 -0.25 2.89
CA CYS A 88 4.26 0.19 1.51
C CYS A 88 3.27 1.28 1.08
N LEU A 89 1.98 1.15 1.42
CA LEU A 89 0.96 2.15 1.09
C LEU A 89 1.21 3.48 1.82
N LYS A 90 1.58 3.44 3.11
CA LYS A 90 1.89 4.65 3.89
C LYS A 90 3.11 5.42 3.34
N ARG A 91 4.01 4.73 2.64
CA ARG A 91 5.20 5.36 2.03
C ARG A 91 4.88 6.11 0.74
N LEU A 92 3.81 5.75 0.05
CA LEU A 92 3.42 6.40 -1.19
C LEU A 92 2.71 7.73 -0.92
N LYS A 93 3.21 8.79 -1.54
CA LYS A 93 2.56 10.10 -1.59
C LYS A 93 1.58 10.11 -2.78
N GLY A 94 0.44 10.78 -2.65
CA GLY A 94 -0.57 10.91 -3.72
C GLY A 94 -1.78 9.98 -3.64
N LEU A 95 -1.80 8.99 -2.74
CA LEU A 95 -2.95 8.08 -2.54
C LEU A 95 -4.21 8.75 -1.94
N LYS A 96 -4.15 10.04 -1.57
CA LYS A 96 -5.30 10.77 -1.01
C LYS A 96 -6.28 11.24 -2.09
N GLU A 97 -5.78 11.49 -3.29
CA GLU A 97 -6.56 12.01 -4.42
C GLU A 97 -7.30 10.89 -5.17
N VAL A 98 -6.80 9.66 -5.05
CA VAL A 98 -7.25 8.52 -5.84
C VAL A 98 -7.80 7.42 -4.93
N LYS A 99 -8.90 6.78 -5.31
CA LYS A 99 -9.50 5.68 -4.54
C LYS A 99 -8.74 4.38 -4.81
N LEU A 100 -8.14 3.79 -3.77
CA LEU A 100 -7.51 2.48 -3.86
C LEU A 100 -8.60 1.39 -3.91
N VAL A 101 -8.52 0.47 -4.86
CA VAL A 101 -9.46 -0.66 -4.98
C VAL A 101 -8.83 -1.98 -4.61
N ASP A 102 -7.63 -2.24 -5.13
CA ASP A 102 -6.93 -3.49 -4.84
C ASP A 102 -5.41 -3.26 -4.80
N ALA A 103 -4.74 -4.06 -3.99
CA ALA A 103 -3.29 -4.06 -3.85
C ALA A 103 -2.80 -5.51 -3.67
N GLY A 104 -1.84 -5.91 -4.49
CA GLY A 104 -1.30 -7.26 -4.48
C GLY A 104 0.22 -7.27 -4.68
N PHE A 105 0.89 -8.25 -4.10
CA PHE A 105 2.31 -8.48 -4.36
C PHE A 105 2.49 -9.20 -5.69
N ILE A 106 3.54 -8.81 -6.41
CA ILE A 106 4.05 -9.56 -7.55
C ILE A 106 5.28 -10.31 -7.05
N TRP A 107 5.28 -11.63 -7.22
CA TRP A 107 6.43 -12.45 -6.85
C TRP A 107 7.69 -11.93 -7.55
N THR A 108 8.74 -11.77 -6.77
CA THR A 108 10.05 -11.31 -7.23
C THR A 108 11.12 -12.24 -6.68
N GLU A 109 12.23 -12.35 -7.40
CA GLU A 109 13.35 -13.20 -7.01
C GLU A 109 13.81 -12.86 -5.57
N PRO A 110 13.98 -13.85 -4.67
CA PRO A 110 14.32 -13.62 -3.25
C PRO A 110 15.59 -12.81 -3.00
N HIS A 111 16.56 -12.84 -3.94
CA HIS A 111 17.83 -12.14 -3.79
C HIS A 111 17.77 -10.65 -4.20
N SER A 112 16.72 -10.24 -4.91
CA SER A 112 16.70 -8.94 -5.58
C SER A 112 16.57 -7.74 -4.63
N LYS A 113 16.27 -7.96 -3.34
CA LYS A 113 15.99 -6.91 -2.33
C LYS A 113 14.98 -5.86 -2.83
N ARG A 114 14.09 -6.28 -3.73
CA ARG A 114 13.09 -5.43 -4.38
C ARG A 114 11.75 -6.10 -4.20
N ILE A 115 10.75 -5.33 -3.80
CA ILE A 115 9.37 -5.78 -3.63
C ILE A 115 8.56 -5.05 -4.69
N LYS A 116 7.86 -5.80 -5.55
CA LYS A 116 6.94 -5.22 -6.53
C LYS A 116 5.52 -5.36 -6.05
N VAL A 117 4.79 -4.26 -6.04
CA VAL A 117 3.39 -4.21 -5.64
C VAL A 117 2.56 -3.73 -6.82
N LYS A 118 1.57 -4.53 -7.22
CA LYS A 118 0.54 -4.16 -8.18
C LYS A 118 -0.54 -3.39 -7.42
N LEU A 119 -0.81 -2.17 -7.86
CA LEU A 119 -1.88 -1.33 -7.33
C LEU A 119 -2.94 -1.10 -8.39
N THR A 120 -4.19 -1.24 -7.98
CA THR A 120 -5.37 -0.93 -8.79
C THR A 120 -6.05 0.27 -8.17
N VAL A 121 -6.09 1.37 -8.92
CA VAL A 121 -6.62 2.65 -8.45
C VAL A 121 -7.76 3.13 -9.34
N HIS A 122 -8.72 3.80 -8.72
CA HIS A 122 -9.88 4.43 -9.37
C HIS A 122 -9.72 5.94 -9.25
N GLY A 123 -9.52 6.59 -10.39
CA GLY A 123 -9.52 8.05 -10.51
C GLY A 123 -10.84 8.53 -11.06
N GLU A 124 -11.30 9.67 -10.56
CA GLU A 124 -12.39 10.41 -11.17
C GLU A 124 -11.80 11.36 -12.21
N VAL A 125 -12.31 11.28 -13.43
CA VAL A 125 -11.86 12.05 -14.59
C VAL A 125 -13.07 12.81 -15.14
N MET A 126 -12.89 14.10 -15.43
CA MET A 126 -13.84 15.01 -16.10
C MET A 126 -15.33 14.73 -15.80
N ASP A 127 -15.84 15.37 -14.74
CA ASP A 127 -17.24 15.38 -14.31
C ASP A 127 -17.91 13.99 -14.19
N GLY A 128 -17.32 13.14 -13.33
CA GLY A 128 -17.99 11.92 -12.84
C GLY A 128 -17.66 10.62 -13.60
N CYS A 129 -16.76 10.64 -14.59
CA CYS A 129 -16.28 9.39 -15.20
C CYS A 129 -15.24 8.73 -14.30
N VAL A 130 -15.50 7.50 -13.83
CA VAL A 130 -14.54 6.75 -13.01
C VAL A 130 -13.72 5.84 -13.91
N LEU A 131 -12.40 6.03 -13.93
CA LEU A 131 -11.46 5.20 -14.67
C LEU A 131 -10.59 4.39 -13.71
N GLN A 132 -10.53 3.08 -13.97
CA GLN A 132 -9.65 2.15 -13.27
C GLN A 132 -8.32 2.02 -14.03
N GLN A 133 -7.21 2.25 -13.32
CA GLN A 133 -5.85 2.08 -13.85
C GLN A 133 -5.07 1.14 -12.93
N VAL A 134 -4.30 0.25 -13.56
CA VAL A 134 -3.42 -0.69 -12.87
C VAL A 134 -1.98 -0.27 -13.13
N PHE A 135 -1.19 -0.16 -12.08
CA PHE A 135 0.23 0.12 -12.19
C PHE A 135 1.04 -0.69 -11.17
N VAL A 136 2.34 -0.80 -11.43
CA VAL A 136 3.27 -1.51 -10.55
C VAL A 136 4.20 -0.50 -9.91
N VAL A 137 4.30 -0.57 -8.59
CA VAL A 137 5.26 0.19 -7.79
C VAL A 137 6.38 -0.75 -7.35
N GLU A 138 7.59 -0.25 -7.44
CA GLU A 138 8.78 -0.93 -6.99
C GLU A 138 9.30 -0.33 -5.68
N PHE A 139 9.46 -1.19 -4.68
CA PHE A 139 10.04 -0.84 -3.40
C PHE A 139 11.43 -1.46 -3.27
N THR A 140 12.45 -0.63 -3.07
CA THR A 140 13.81 -1.09 -2.76
C THR A 140 13.98 -1.23 -1.25
N VAL A 141 14.48 -2.38 -0.81
CA VAL A 141 14.72 -2.66 0.61
C VAL A 141 16.12 -2.19 0.99
N ASN A 142 16.20 -1.08 1.72
CA ASN A 142 17.45 -0.58 2.28
C ASN A 142 17.63 -1.07 3.72
N ASN A 143 18.86 -1.42 4.10
CA ASN A 143 19.12 -1.85 5.46
C ASN A 143 19.41 -0.63 6.34
N GLN A 144 18.65 -0.47 7.42
CA GLN A 144 18.88 0.57 8.42
C GLN A 144 18.66 -0.02 9.81
N MET A 145 19.54 0.33 10.74
CA MET A 145 19.45 -0.12 12.12
C MET A 145 18.32 0.60 12.86
N CYS A 146 17.58 -0.15 13.69
CA CYS A 146 16.58 0.40 14.59
C CYS A 146 17.25 1.12 15.78
N ASP A 147 16.61 2.14 16.36
CA ASP A 147 17.19 2.89 17.50
C ASP A 147 17.47 2.00 18.71
N ASP A 148 16.62 0.99 18.97
CA ASP A 148 16.81 0.03 20.06
C ASP A 148 18.03 -0.88 19.82
N CYS A 149 18.24 -1.26 18.56
CA CYS A 149 19.36 -2.07 18.09
C CYS A 149 20.66 -1.27 18.19
N HIS A 150 20.61 -0.02 17.72
CA HIS A 150 21.72 0.93 17.81
C HIS A 150 22.10 1.19 19.27
N ARG A 151 21.13 1.37 20.17
CA ARG A 151 21.38 1.51 21.62
C ARG A 151 22.00 0.27 22.25
N THR A 152 21.66 -0.91 21.77
CA THR A 152 22.20 -2.18 22.31
C THR A 152 23.65 -2.38 21.92
N GLU A 153 24.01 -2.05 20.68
CA GLU A 153 25.40 -2.11 20.20
C GLU A 153 26.26 -0.98 20.76
N ALA A 154 25.68 0.21 20.96
CA ALA A 154 26.37 1.37 21.53
C ALA A 154 26.54 1.33 23.06
N LYS A 155 26.41 0.16 23.74
CA LYS A 155 26.56 0.02 25.19
C LYS A 155 28.01 0.20 25.70
N ASP A 156 28.60 1.35 25.42
CA ASP A 156 29.67 2.00 26.19
C ASP A 156 29.07 3.13 27.05
N PHE A 157 27.92 2.90 27.68
CA PHE A 157 27.38 3.80 28.70
C PHE A 157 27.35 3.08 30.03
N TRP A 158 28.37 3.36 30.84
CA TRP A 158 28.44 2.95 32.23
C TRP A 158 27.21 3.50 32.96
N LEU A 159 26.25 2.63 33.29
CA LEU A 159 25.24 2.96 34.30
C LEU A 159 25.98 2.96 35.64
N THR A 160 26.41 4.14 36.11
CA THR A 160 27.09 4.26 37.39
C THR A 160 26.16 3.80 38.50
N LEU A 161 26.40 2.60 39.00
CA LEU A 161 25.72 2.09 40.17
C LEU A 161 26.36 2.75 41.40
N CYS A 162 25.76 3.85 41.88
CA CYS A 162 26.12 4.40 43.18
C CYS A 162 25.70 3.40 44.25
N ARG A 163 26.65 2.55 44.66
CA ARG A 163 26.47 1.63 45.79
C ARG A 163 26.20 2.47 47.04
N PRO A 164 25.03 2.33 47.69
CA PRO A 164 24.79 3.01 48.96
C PRO A 164 25.79 2.48 50.00
N SER A 165 26.68 3.34 50.48
CA SER A 165 27.56 3.00 51.59
C SER A 165 26.75 3.01 52.88
N TYR A 166 26.44 1.84 53.44
CA TYR A 166 25.88 1.78 54.79
C TYR A 166 26.98 2.17 55.79
N ARG A 167 26.79 3.29 56.49
CA ARG A 167 27.64 3.65 57.63
C ARG A 167 27.15 2.85 58.83
N SER A 168 27.84 1.78 59.20
CA SER A 168 27.56 1.05 60.45
C SER A 168 27.71 2.01 61.64
N ARG A 169 26.60 2.31 62.33
CA ARG A 169 26.66 3.02 63.62
C ARG A 169 27.31 2.07 64.62
N LEU A 170 28.45 2.45 65.17
CA LEU A 170 29.06 1.73 66.29
C LEU A 170 28.09 1.75 67.48
N PRO A 171 27.89 0.61 68.17
CA PRO A 171 27.03 0.58 69.34
C PRO A 171 27.66 1.41 70.46
N THR A 172 26.90 2.37 70.99
CA THR A 172 27.32 3.16 72.15
C THR A 172 27.36 2.28 73.39
N PRO A 173 28.43 2.31 74.20
CA PRO A 173 28.49 1.55 75.44
C PRO A 173 27.43 2.08 76.42
N ARG A 174 26.59 1.18 76.94
CA ARG A 174 25.65 1.51 78.02
C ARG A 174 26.44 1.62 79.32
N SER A 175 26.25 2.73 80.03
CA SER A 175 26.70 2.98 81.41
C SER A 175 25.92 2.17 82.42
#